data_AF-A0A383EST5-F1
#
_entry.id   AF-A0A383EST5-F1
#
_cell.length_a   1.000
_cell.length_b   1.000
_cell.length_c   1.000
_cell.angle_alpha   90.00
_cell.angle_beta   90.00
_cell.angle_gamma   90.00
#
_symmetry.space_group_name_H-M   'P 1'
#
loop_
_entity.id
_entity.type
_entity.pdbx_description
1 polymer ?
#
loop_
_entity_poly.entity_id
_entity_poly.type
_entity_poly.pdbx_seq_one_letter_code
_entity_poly.pdbx_strand_id
1 'polypeptide(L)'
;MLINILTPGFTTSNGSAFLFPLVVHKKILRDAQFDIRFVTRSTIGLTECDVLMIDSKEFRKDWDGKRRSQTLELISSYGDSNSRVIWCDTTDSTGTIQSSVIPFVEKYLKSQLLKNKIRYTNQMYGDRIFSHYYNKTAGIEDWIKSDINTEQNPLISAADTAKLVTSWNSGLADYSTYGPCK
;
A
#
# COMPACT_ATOMS: atom_id res chain seq x y z
N MET A 1 -0.92 -18.60 -13.16
CA MET A 1 -0.14 -17.48 -12.63
C MET A 1 -0.01 -17.65 -11.13
N LEU A 2 1.21 -17.77 -10.63
CA LEU A 2 1.56 -17.86 -9.22
C LEU A 2 1.73 -16.47 -8.62
N ILE A 3 0.96 -16.17 -7.59
CA ILE A 3 0.98 -14.90 -6.86
C ILE A 3 1.34 -15.17 -5.41
N ASN A 4 2.48 -14.63 -4.98
CA ASN A 4 2.84 -14.58 -3.57
C ASN A 4 2.33 -13.28 -2.96
N ILE A 5 1.75 -13.36 -1.77
CA ILE A 5 1.26 -12.23 -0.99
C ILE A 5 2.08 -12.18 0.29
N LEU A 6 3.03 -11.25 0.34
CA LEU A 6 3.78 -10.94 1.55
C LEU A 6 2.90 -10.10 2.46
N THR A 7 2.49 -10.68 3.60
CA THR A 7 1.55 -10.04 4.52
C THR A 7 1.75 -10.50 5.96
N PRO A 8 1.50 -9.63 6.96
CA PRO A 8 1.45 -10.04 8.37
C PRO A 8 0.16 -10.81 8.70
N GLY A 9 -0.75 -10.99 7.73
CA GLY A 9 -2.05 -11.65 7.92
C GLY A 9 -3.13 -10.70 8.43
N PHE A 10 -4.19 -11.28 9.01
CA PHE A 10 -5.39 -10.61 9.53
C PHE A 10 -5.12 -9.86 10.85
N THR A 11 -4.19 -8.90 10.82
CA THR A 11 -3.71 -8.18 12.02
C THR A 11 -4.31 -6.78 12.18
N THR A 12 -4.97 -6.27 11.15
CA THR A 12 -5.63 -4.96 11.15
C THR A 12 -6.92 -5.02 10.33
N SER A 13 -7.88 -4.12 10.58
CA SER A 13 -9.15 -4.08 9.83
C SER A 13 -8.92 -3.86 8.33
N ASN A 14 -8.03 -2.96 7.93
CA ASN A 14 -7.75 -2.70 6.52
C ASN A 14 -6.97 -3.86 5.86
N GLY A 15 -6.02 -4.46 6.57
CA GLY A 15 -5.34 -5.67 6.10
C GLY A 15 -6.33 -6.82 5.90
N SER A 16 -7.25 -7.01 6.85
CA SER A 16 -8.30 -8.02 6.77
C SER A 16 -9.24 -7.78 5.58
N ALA A 17 -9.64 -6.54 5.34
CA ALA A 17 -10.42 -6.17 4.16
C ALA A 17 -9.68 -6.44 2.84
N PHE A 18 -8.36 -6.22 2.82
CA PHE A 18 -7.53 -6.52 1.67
C PHE A 18 -7.43 -8.04 1.41
N LEU A 19 -7.18 -8.83 2.45
CA LEU A 19 -6.94 -10.28 2.33
C LEU A 19 -8.23 -11.09 2.18
N PHE A 20 -9.35 -10.64 2.75
CA PHE A 20 -10.58 -11.42 2.82
C PHE A 20 -11.11 -11.89 1.44
N PRO A 21 -11.20 -11.04 0.40
CA PRO A 21 -11.64 -11.49 -0.93
C PRO A 21 -10.74 -12.60 -1.50
N LEU A 22 -9.45 -12.57 -1.20
CA LEU A 22 -8.47 -13.54 -1.69
C LEU A 22 -8.62 -14.91 -1.01
N VAL A 23 -9.07 -14.92 0.25
CA VAL A 23 -9.37 -16.14 0.99
C VAL A 23 -10.72 -16.72 0.58
N VAL A 24 -11.79 -15.90 0.61
CA VAL A 24 -13.15 -16.39 0.35
C VAL A 24 -13.34 -16.81 -1.10
N HIS A 25 -12.74 -16.10 -2.05
CA HIS A 25 -12.84 -16.43 -3.47
C HIS A 25 -11.68 -17.29 -3.98
N LYS A 26 -10.90 -17.93 -3.10
CA LYS A 26 -9.74 -18.75 -3.48
C LYS A 26 -10.06 -19.80 -4.56
N LYS A 27 -11.23 -20.44 -4.49
CA LYS A 27 -11.65 -21.42 -5.50
C LYS A 27 -11.84 -20.75 -6.87
N ILE A 28 -12.58 -19.64 -6.92
CA ILE A 28 -12.83 -18.88 -8.15
C ILE A 28 -11.51 -18.37 -8.75
N LEU A 29 -10.60 -17.86 -7.91
CA LEU A 29 -9.27 -17.41 -8.34
C LEU A 29 -8.47 -18.57 -8.94
N ARG A 30 -8.46 -19.74 -8.30
CA ARG A 30 -7.77 -20.93 -8.82
C ARG A 30 -8.38 -21.43 -10.12
N ASP A 31 -9.71 -21.45 -10.23
CA ASP A 31 -10.41 -21.84 -11.45
C ASP A 31 -10.10 -20.85 -12.61
N ALA A 32 -9.84 -19.59 -12.28
CA ALA A 32 -9.30 -18.57 -13.19
C ALA A 32 -7.77 -18.62 -13.35
N GLN A 33 -7.12 -19.72 -12.93
CA GLN A 33 -5.67 -19.97 -13.05
C GLN A 33 -4.77 -19.02 -12.25
N PHE A 34 -5.29 -18.41 -11.17
CA PHE A 34 -4.52 -17.68 -10.17
C PHE A 34 -4.24 -18.56 -8.95
N ASP A 35 -2.98 -18.95 -8.73
CA ASP A 35 -2.55 -19.65 -7.52
C ASP A 35 -2.06 -18.62 -6.50
N ILE A 36 -2.82 -18.45 -5.41
CA ILE A 36 -2.53 -17.45 -4.36
C ILE A 36 -1.86 -18.13 -3.17
N ARG A 37 -0.69 -17.62 -2.78
CA ARG A 37 0.04 -18.06 -1.58
C ARG A 37 0.31 -16.89 -0.66
N PHE A 38 -0.08 -17.02 0.61
CA PHE A 38 0.32 -16.07 1.65
C PHE A 38 1.69 -16.48 2.19
N VAL A 39 2.63 -15.54 2.19
CA VAL A 39 4.03 -15.78 2.55
C VAL A 39 4.50 -14.74 3.57
N THR A 40 5.57 -15.08 4.28
CA THR A 40 6.28 -14.18 5.21
C THR A 40 7.68 -13.85 4.68
N ARG A 41 8.36 -12.88 5.27
CA ARG A 41 9.75 -12.53 4.89
C ARG A 41 10.74 -13.69 5.04
N SER A 42 10.45 -14.67 5.89
CA SER A 42 11.28 -15.86 6.10
C SER A 42 10.99 -17.00 5.13
N THR A 43 10.02 -16.82 4.22
CA THR A 43 9.68 -17.84 3.23
C THR A 43 10.80 -17.95 2.20
N ILE A 44 11.37 -19.14 2.04
CA ILE A 44 12.36 -19.43 1.00
C ILE A 44 11.68 -19.31 -0.37
N GLY A 45 12.34 -18.66 -1.32
CA GLY A 45 11.78 -18.46 -2.66
C GLY A 45 10.61 -17.48 -2.70
N LEU A 46 10.55 -16.49 -1.80
CA LEU A 46 9.44 -15.53 -1.74
C LEU A 46 9.23 -14.77 -3.08
N THR A 47 10.30 -14.59 -3.86
CA THR A 47 10.33 -13.97 -5.20
C THR A 47 10.34 -15.01 -6.34
N GLU A 48 10.15 -16.30 -6.04
CA GLU A 48 9.98 -17.36 -7.05
C GLU A 48 8.49 -17.47 -7.44
N CYS A 49 7.97 -16.39 -8.03
CA CYS A 49 6.58 -16.29 -8.47
C CYS A 49 6.44 -15.40 -9.71
N ASP A 50 5.25 -15.35 -10.31
CA ASP A 50 4.98 -14.41 -11.41
C ASP A 50 4.76 -12.99 -10.89
N VAL A 51 4.08 -12.88 -9.73
CA VAL A 51 3.74 -11.62 -9.07
C VAL A 51 3.97 -11.73 -7.57
N LEU A 52 4.72 -10.77 -7.02
CA LEU A 52 4.84 -10.56 -5.59
C LEU A 52 3.99 -9.34 -5.19
N MET A 53 2.87 -9.59 -4.51
CA MET A 53 2.06 -8.55 -3.89
C MET A 53 2.52 -8.33 -2.45
N ILE A 54 2.80 -7.08 -2.09
CA ILE A 54 3.27 -6.71 -0.75
C ILE A 54 2.18 -5.91 -0.04
N ASP A 55 1.62 -6.44 1.05
CA ASP A 55 0.78 -5.67 1.95
C ASP A 55 1.64 -4.65 2.73
N SER A 56 1.35 -3.37 2.57
CA SER A 56 2.07 -2.29 3.25
C SER A 56 2.14 -2.44 4.79
N LYS A 57 1.21 -3.17 5.42
CA LYS A 57 1.25 -3.45 6.87
C LYS A 57 2.41 -4.34 7.28
N GLU A 58 2.96 -5.14 6.36
CA GLU A 58 4.16 -5.93 6.59
C GLU A 58 5.31 -5.05 7.09
N PHE A 59 5.42 -3.84 6.56
CA PHE A 59 6.50 -2.90 6.83
C PHE A 59 6.10 -1.78 7.81
N ARG A 60 4.96 -1.90 8.51
CA ARG A 60 4.42 -0.82 9.37
C ARG A 60 5.43 -0.30 10.40
N LYS A 61 6.26 -1.18 10.96
CA LYS A 61 7.23 -0.84 12.03
C LYS A 61 8.60 -0.39 11.50
N ASP A 62 8.76 -0.34 10.18
CA ASP A 62 10.07 -0.15 9.55
C ASP A 62 10.24 1.27 8.97
N TRP A 63 9.21 2.11 9.06
CA TRP A 63 9.22 3.47 8.52
C TRP A 63 9.96 4.49 9.40
N ASP A 64 10.43 4.10 10.58
CA ASP A 64 11.12 4.99 11.51
C ASP A 64 12.66 4.90 11.38
N GLY A 65 13.31 6.04 11.12
CA GLY A 65 14.77 6.19 11.19
C GLY A 65 15.56 5.27 10.26
N LYS A 66 16.63 4.64 10.77
CA LYS A 66 17.57 3.81 9.98
C LYS A 66 16.91 2.59 9.30
N ARG A 67 15.76 2.13 9.80
CA ARG A 67 15.04 0.96 9.24
C ARG A 67 14.40 1.28 7.89
N ARG A 68 14.13 2.57 7.62
CA ARG A 68 13.52 3.02 6.37
C ARG A 68 14.41 2.70 5.17
N SER A 69 15.69 3.06 5.22
CA SER A 69 16.63 2.79 4.12
C SER A 69 16.81 1.29 3.87
N GLN A 70 16.98 0.49 4.92
CA GLN A 70 17.09 -0.96 4.83
C GLN A 70 15.84 -1.61 4.22
N THR A 71 14.66 -1.06 4.54
CA THR A 71 13.38 -1.50 3.97
C THR A 71 13.29 -1.18 2.49
N LEU A 72 13.70 0.02 2.08
CA LEU A 72 13.71 0.40 0.68
C LEU A 72 14.70 -0.44 -0.12
N GLU A 73 15.89 -0.72 0.42
CA GLU A 73 16.87 -1.63 -0.17
C GLU A 73 16.30 -3.05 -0.33
N LEU A 74 15.63 -3.56 0.69
CA LEU A 74 14.97 -4.87 0.64
C LEU A 74 13.88 -4.91 -0.43
N ILE A 75 13.01 -3.89 -0.50
CA ILE A 75 11.96 -3.81 -1.52
C ILE A 75 12.57 -3.70 -2.91
N SER A 76 13.65 -2.92 -3.07
CA SER A 76 14.40 -2.83 -4.33
C SER A 76 14.92 -4.20 -4.76
N SER A 77 15.48 -4.99 -3.82
CA SER A 77 15.98 -6.33 -4.13
C SER A 77 14.91 -7.29 -4.64
N TYR A 78 13.63 -7.09 -4.25
CA TYR A 78 12.53 -7.86 -4.81
C TYR A 78 12.24 -7.48 -6.25
N GLY A 79 12.37 -6.20 -6.60
CA GLY A 79 12.22 -5.68 -7.96
C GLY A 79 13.32 -6.16 -8.92
N ASP A 80 14.51 -6.49 -8.39
CA ASP A 80 15.62 -7.05 -9.17
C ASP A 80 15.43 -8.54 -9.51
N SER A 81 14.40 -9.20 -8.95
CA SER A 81 14.03 -10.56 -9.29
C SER A 81 13.18 -10.63 -10.57
N ASN A 82 12.91 -11.84 -11.07
CA ASN A 82 11.99 -12.03 -12.20
C ASN A 82 10.50 -11.81 -11.83
N SER A 83 10.18 -11.57 -10.55
CA SER A 83 8.81 -11.31 -10.11
C SER A 83 8.38 -9.89 -10.41
N ARG A 84 7.13 -9.73 -10.87
CA ARG A 84 6.49 -8.42 -10.92
C ARG A 84 6.10 -7.98 -9.51
N VAL A 85 6.70 -6.91 -9.00
CA VAL A 85 6.44 -6.42 -7.63
C VAL A 85 5.31 -5.40 -7.62
N ILE A 86 4.29 -5.67 -6.80
CA ILE A 86 3.12 -4.82 -6.62
C ILE A 86 3.01 -4.40 -5.15
N TRP A 87 3.03 -3.09 -4.89
CA TRP A 87 2.79 -2.56 -3.56
C TRP A 87 1.30 -2.38 -3.30
N CYS A 88 0.77 -2.96 -2.22
CA CYS A 88 -0.62 -2.83 -1.80
C CYS A 88 -0.70 -1.92 -0.57
N ASP A 89 -0.96 -0.64 -0.78
CA ASP A 89 -1.18 0.33 0.27
C ASP A 89 -2.59 0.19 0.87
N THR A 90 -2.64 -0.34 2.08
CA THR A 90 -3.85 -0.60 2.87
C THR A 90 -4.11 0.51 3.91
N THR A 91 -3.52 1.69 3.74
CA THR A 91 -3.81 2.88 4.56
C THR A 91 -5.10 3.58 4.13
N ASP A 92 -5.76 4.21 5.09
CA ASP A 92 -7.12 4.76 5.04
C ASP A 92 -7.19 6.26 4.75
N SER A 93 -6.51 6.72 3.70
CA SER A 93 -6.66 8.09 3.21
C SER A 93 -6.56 8.14 1.69
N THR A 94 -7.02 9.20 1.03
CA THR A 94 -6.80 9.39 -0.41
C THR A 94 -5.49 10.12 -0.69
N GLY A 95 -5.08 11.05 0.18
CA GLY A 95 -3.98 11.96 -0.10
C GLY A 95 -2.61 11.46 0.36
N THR A 96 -2.54 10.61 1.39
CA THR A 96 -1.28 10.03 1.86
C THR A 96 -0.90 8.84 1.00
N ILE A 97 0.30 8.88 0.43
CA ILE A 97 0.93 7.76 -0.27
C ILE A 97 2.33 7.53 0.30
N GLN A 98 2.76 6.28 0.33
CA GLN A 98 4.12 5.89 0.68
C GLN A 98 5.00 6.06 -0.56
N SER A 99 5.26 7.30 -0.98
CA SER A 99 5.87 7.56 -2.28
C SER A 99 7.28 6.98 -2.44
N SER A 100 8.03 6.81 -1.34
CA SER A 100 9.38 6.26 -1.40
C SER A 100 9.46 4.83 -1.93
N VAL A 101 8.37 4.05 -1.92
CA VAL A 101 8.36 2.70 -2.53
C VAL A 101 8.05 2.68 -4.02
N ILE A 102 7.45 3.75 -4.56
CA ILE A 102 6.97 3.81 -5.95
C ILE A 102 8.08 3.57 -6.99
N PRO A 103 9.33 4.05 -6.80
CA PRO A 103 10.42 3.75 -7.73
C PRO A 103 10.71 2.25 -7.89
N PHE A 104 10.53 1.47 -6.81
CA PHE A 104 10.94 0.07 -6.72
C PHE A 104 9.86 -0.94 -7.09
N VAL A 105 8.66 -0.48 -7.43
CA VAL A 105 7.52 -1.36 -7.75
C VAL A 105 6.97 -1.08 -9.13
N GLU A 106 6.36 -2.09 -9.73
CA GLU A 106 5.71 -1.97 -11.03
C GLU A 106 4.37 -1.24 -10.90
N LYS A 107 3.60 -1.60 -9.88
CA LYS A 107 2.29 -1.00 -9.58
C LYS A 107 2.14 -0.70 -8.10
N TYR A 108 1.41 0.37 -7.83
CA TYR A 108 1.05 0.84 -6.49
C TYR A 108 -0.47 0.85 -6.39
N LEU A 109 -0.99 -0.14 -5.67
CA LEU A 109 -2.41 -0.36 -5.46
C LEU A 109 -2.85 0.33 -4.18
N LYS A 110 -3.92 1.12 -4.25
CA LYS A 110 -4.50 1.78 -3.08
C LYS A 110 -6.01 1.76 -3.17
N SER A 111 -6.68 1.55 -2.04
CA SER A 111 -8.15 1.46 -1.96
C SER A 111 -8.89 2.70 -2.46
N GLN A 112 -8.25 3.87 -2.40
CA GLN A 112 -8.82 5.13 -2.83
C GLN A 112 -7.73 6.07 -3.33
N LEU A 113 -7.95 6.68 -4.49
CA LEU A 113 -7.02 7.59 -5.16
C LEU A 113 -7.73 8.87 -5.55
N LEU A 114 -6.98 9.97 -5.64
CA LEU A 114 -7.47 11.20 -6.23
C LEU A 114 -7.78 10.99 -7.70
N LYS A 115 -8.95 11.49 -8.13
CA LYS A 115 -9.34 11.51 -9.55
C LYS A 115 -8.26 12.17 -10.41
N ASN A 116 -7.74 13.31 -9.95
CA ASN A 116 -6.59 13.96 -10.55
C ASN A 116 -5.30 13.49 -9.87
N LYS A 117 -4.64 12.47 -10.44
CA LYS A 117 -3.40 11.89 -9.90
C LYS A 117 -2.19 12.83 -9.97
N ILE A 118 -2.21 13.86 -10.82
CA ILE A 118 -1.15 14.88 -10.87
C ILE A 118 -1.04 15.62 -9.53
N ARG A 119 -2.10 15.63 -8.72
CA ARG A 119 -2.05 16.23 -7.38
C ARG A 119 -1.02 15.58 -6.46
N TYR A 120 -0.64 14.31 -6.67
CA TYR A 120 0.40 13.65 -5.89
C TYR A 120 1.83 14.12 -6.22
N THR A 121 2.03 14.85 -7.32
CA THR A 121 3.34 15.42 -7.66
C THR A 121 3.62 16.75 -6.93
N ASN A 122 2.69 17.19 -6.09
CA ASN A 122 2.75 18.46 -5.38
C ASN A 122 2.55 18.22 -3.88
N GLN A 123 3.26 18.97 -3.06
CA GLN A 123 3.08 18.89 -1.61
C GLN A 123 1.67 19.36 -1.24
N MET A 124 0.93 18.51 -0.53
CA MET A 124 -0.33 18.87 0.11
C MET A 124 -0.08 19.06 1.60
N TYR A 125 -0.72 20.07 2.18
CA TYR A 125 -0.59 20.32 3.61
C TYR A 125 -1.27 19.18 4.38
N GLY A 126 -0.55 18.54 5.29
CA GLY A 126 -1.02 17.38 6.05
C GLY A 126 -1.46 16.20 5.18
N ASP A 127 -0.97 16.11 3.92
CA ASP A 127 -1.34 15.10 2.93
C ASP A 127 -2.85 14.93 2.70
N ARG A 128 -3.64 15.98 2.96
CA ARG A 128 -5.11 15.96 2.85
C ARG A 128 -5.60 17.20 2.11
N ILE A 129 -6.49 17.00 1.13
CA ILE A 129 -7.00 18.09 0.29
C ILE A 129 -7.68 19.18 1.15
N PHE A 130 -8.49 18.78 2.12
CA PHE A 130 -9.22 19.74 2.94
C PHE A 130 -8.28 20.53 3.86
N SER A 131 -7.30 19.88 4.50
CA SER A 131 -6.29 20.56 5.31
C SER A 131 -5.50 21.56 4.46
N HIS A 132 -5.12 21.18 3.24
CA HIS A 132 -4.48 22.09 2.28
C HIS A 132 -5.35 23.27 1.87
N TYR A 133 -6.65 23.05 1.65
CA TYR A 133 -7.57 24.13 1.33
C TYR A 133 -7.66 25.15 2.47
N TYR A 134 -7.88 24.73 3.72
CA TYR A 134 -8.01 25.63 4.86
C TYR A 134 -6.68 26.33 5.20
N ASN A 135 -5.56 25.63 5.07
CA ASN A 135 -4.24 26.25 5.22
C ASN A 135 -4.02 27.37 4.20
N LYS A 136 -4.37 27.15 2.93
CA LYS A 136 -4.17 28.14 1.86
C LYS A 136 -5.17 29.29 1.87
N THR A 137 -6.42 29.05 2.28
CA THR A 137 -7.50 30.05 2.22
C THR A 137 -7.67 30.84 3.50
N ALA A 138 -7.43 30.23 4.66
CA ALA A 138 -7.67 30.82 5.96
C ALA A 138 -6.42 30.89 6.86
N GLY A 139 -5.26 30.42 6.37
CA GLY A 139 -4.01 30.42 7.15
C GLY A 139 -4.05 29.50 8.37
N ILE A 140 -4.96 28.51 8.38
CA ILE A 140 -5.11 27.59 9.51
C ILE A 140 -3.93 26.59 9.50
N GLU A 141 -3.30 26.44 10.66
CA GLU A 141 -2.21 25.50 10.88
C GLU A 141 -2.58 24.47 11.95
N ASP A 142 -2.16 23.22 11.77
CA ASP A 142 -2.29 22.16 12.76
C ASP A 142 -1.33 22.40 13.93
N TRP A 143 -1.84 22.24 15.14
CA TRP A 143 -1.10 22.55 16.36
C TRP A 143 -0.07 21.45 16.67
N ILE A 144 -0.37 20.23 16.23
CA ILE A 144 0.49 19.06 16.37
C ILE A 144 1.40 18.99 15.15
N LYS A 145 2.62 19.49 15.31
CA LYS A 145 3.60 19.54 14.20
C LYS A 145 3.94 18.16 13.63
N SER A 146 3.81 17.07 14.39
CA SER A 146 4.02 15.71 13.86
C SER A 146 2.96 15.26 12.85
N ASP A 147 1.76 15.86 12.88
CA ASP A 147 0.67 15.52 11.95
C ASP A 147 0.85 16.17 10.57
N ILE A 148 1.75 17.16 10.49
CA ILE A 148 2.11 17.92 9.28
C ILE A 148 3.57 17.67 8.84
N ASN A 149 4.45 17.31 9.77
CA ASN A 149 5.84 16.90 9.55
C ASN A 149 6.02 15.40 9.73
N THR A 150 5.17 14.59 9.08
CA THR A 150 5.65 13.26 8.68
C THR A 150 6.81 13.53 7.73
N GLU A 151 8.03 13.04 8.01
CA GLU A 151 9.19 13.09 7.11
C GLU A 151 8.71 13.00 5.66
N GLN A 152 8.67 14.14 4.97
CA GLN A 152 7.81 14.29 3.80
C GLN A 152 8.16 13.21 2.81
N ASN A 153 7.20 12.33 2.57
CA ASN A 153 7.30 11.32 1.53
C ASN A 153 7.73 12.05 0.25
N PRO A 154 8.81 11.59 -0.42
CA PRO A 154 9.36 12.32 -1.56
C PRO A 154 8.28 12.55 -2.62
N LEU A 155 8.29 13.72 -3.25
CA LEU A 155 7.35 13.97 -4.35
C LEU A 155 7.58 12.96 -5.47
N ILE A 156 6.49 12.44 -6.03
CA ILE A 156 6.56 11.54 -7.18
C ILE A 156 6.59 12.33 -8.49
N SER A 157 7.20 11.76 -9.52
CA SER A 157 7.17 12.36 -10.85
C SER A 157 5.79 12.21 -11.51
N ALA A 158 5.53 12.97 -12.57
CA ALA A 158 4.33 12.79 -13.37
C ALA A 158 4.27 11.38 -14.00
N ALA A 159 5.41 10.80 -14.37
CA ALA A 159 5.49 9.45 -14.92
C ALA A 159 5.09 8.39 -13.87
N ASP A 160 5.49 8.57 -12.62
CA ASP A 160 5.14 7.68 -11.51
C ASP A 160 3.63 7.59 -11.25
N THR A 161 2.87 8.64 -11.60
CA THR A 161 1.41 8.62 -11.44
C THR A 161 0.73 7.51 -12.24
N ALA A 162 1.38 7.00 -13.31
CA ALA A 162 0.89 5.86 -14.09
C ALA A 162 1.02 4.51 -13.37
N LYS A 163 1.84 4.42 -12.32
CA LYS A 163 1.95 3.24 -11.46
C LYS A 163 0.80 3.13 -10.46
N LEU A 164 0.13 4.24 -10.15
CA LEU A 164 -0.96 4.30 -9.18
C LEU A 164 -2.23 3.66 -9.76
N VAL A 165 -2.75 2.63 -9.11
CA VAL A 165 -3.97 1.90 -9.51
C VAL A 165 -4.92 1.81 -8.32
N THR A 166 -6.22 2.00 -8.58
CA THR A 166 -7.24 1.82 -7.56
C THR A 166 -7.44 0.33 -7.31
N SER A 167 -7.27 -0.08 -6.05
CA SER A 167 -7.54 -1.44 -5.56
C SER A 167 -8.96 -1.55 -4.99
N TRP A 168 -9.34 -2.74 -4.53
CA TRP A 168 -10.50 -2.88 -3.66
C TRP A 168 -10.27 -2.26 -2.27
N ASN A 169 -11.35 -2.10 -1.52
CA ASN A 169 -11.36 -1.39 -0.25
C ASN A 169 -12.13 -2.16 0.83
N SER A 170 -12.31 -1.52 1.98
CA SER A 170 -13.06 -2.05 3.11
C SER A 170 -14.46 -2.56 2.76
N GLY A 171 -15.10 -2.04 1.71
CA GLY A 171 -16.40 -2.50 1.24
C GLY A 171 -16.46 -3.98 0.84
N LEU A 172 -15.31 -4.64 0.60
CA LEU A 172 -15.25 -6.09 0.36
C LEU A 172 -14.83 -6.89 1.61
N ALA A 173 -14.83 -6.31 2.80
CA ALA A 173 -14.52 -7.03 4.03
C ALA A 173 -15.68 -7.94 4.51
N ASP A 174 -15.38 -8.82 5.47
CA ASP A 174 -16.40 -9.59 6.19
C ASP A 174 -17.09 -8.70 7.24
N TYR A 175 -18.31 -8.28 6.95
CA TYR A 175 -19.15 -7.53 7.88
C TYR A 175 -20.18 -8.41 8.60
N SER A 176 -20.05 -9.74 8.51
CA SER A 176 -20.87 -10.64 9.33
C SER A 176 -20.53 -10.51 10.82
N THR A 177 -21.41 -11.03 11.68
CA THR A 177 -21.26 -10.98 13.15
C THR A 177 -19.89 -11.42 13.66
N TYR A 178 -19.23 -12.36 12.97
CA TYR A 178 -17.92 -12.90 13.36
C TYR A 178 -16.78 -12.46 12.44
N GLY A 179 -17.05 -11.61 11.44
CA GLY A 179 -16.06 -11.11 10.50
C GLY A 179 -14.87 -10.41 11.16
N PRO A 180 -15.08 -9.51 12.15
CA PRO A 180 -13.99 -8.85 12.87
C PRO A 180 -13.16 -9.74 13.79
N CYS A 181 -13.55 -10.99 14.00
CA CYS A 181 -12.92 -11.92 14.96
C CYS A 181 -11.99 -12.96 14.30
N LYS A 182 -11.75 -12.86 12.98
CA LYS A 182 -10.87 -13.76 12.22
C LYS A 182 -9.52 -13.14 11.94
#